data_AF-A0A846SF41-F1
#
_entry.id   AF-A0A846SF41-F1
#
_cell.length_a   1.000
_cell.length_b   1.000
_cell.length_c   1.000
_cell.angle_alpha   90.00
_cell.angle_beta   90.00
_cell.angle_gamma   90.00
#
_symmetry.space_group_name_H-M   'P 1'
#
loop_
_entity.id
_entity.type
_entity.pdbx_description
1 polymer ?
#
loop_
_entity_poly.entity_id
_entity_poly.type
_entity_poly.pdbx_seq_one_letter_code
_entity_poly.pdbx_strand_id
1 'polypeptide(L)' 'MTKTTFKPGDEVITPRSRGRVIDICATPSGQFIFGIEDETGEVTYFTPKALQHA' A
#
# COMPACT_ATOMS: atom_id res chain seq x y z
N MET A 1 -15.33 8.90 -10.26
CA MET A 1 -14.09 8.19 -9.91
C MET A 1 -13.76 8.51 -8.46
N THR A 2 -14.22 7.68 -7.52
CA THR A 2 -13.84 7.82 -6.12
C THR A 2 -12.35 7.52 -6.02
N LYS A 3 -11.57 8.52 -5.61
CA LYS A 3 -10.12 8.43 -5.44
C LYS A 3 -9.87 7.61 -4.18
N THR A 4 -9.90 6.29 -4.32
CA THR A 4 -9.67 5.37 -3.21
C THR A 4 -8.30 5.68 -2.62
N THR A 5 -8.29 6.26 -1.43
CA THR A 5 -7.06 6.71 -0.76
C THR A 5 -6.82 5.73 0.37
N PHE A 6 -5.77 4.91 0.24
CA PHE A 6 -5.33 4.00 1.30
C PHE A 6 -4.76 4.83 2.47
N LYS A 7 -5.02 4.38 3.70
CA LYS A 7 -4.51 4.99 4.93
C LYS A 7 -3.78 3.96 5.79
N PRO A 8 -2.89 4.37 6.72
CA PRO A 8 -2.26 3.43 7.64
C PRO A 8 -3.31 2.64 8.41
N GLY A 9 -3.08 1.34 8.56
CA GLY A 9 -4.01 0.39 9.16
C GLY A 9 -4.98 -0.27 8.18
N ASP A 10 -5.12 0.23 6.94
CA ASP A 10 -5.94 -0.44 5.94
C ASP A 10 -5.37 -1.81 5.58
N GLU A 11 -6.22 -2.82 5.52
CA GLU A 11 -5.91 -4.10 4.90
C GLU A 11 -6.04 -3.98 3.38
N VAL A 12 -5.04 -4.50 2.69
CA VAL A 12 -4.93 -4.43 1.23
C VAL A 12 -4.48 -5.76 0.65
N ILE A 13 -4.90 -6.00 -0.58
CA ILE A 13 -4.36 -7.05 -1.43
C ILE A 13 -3.26 -6.42 -2.30
N THR A 14 -2.07 -7.01 -2.23
CA THR A 14 -0.93 -6.70 -3.09
C THR A 14 -0.83 -7.77 -4.19
N PRO A 15 0.02 -7.60 -5.22
CA PRO A 15 0.23 -8.63 -6.24
C PRO A 15 0.84 -9.93 -5.69
N ARG A 16 1.40 -9.92 -4.48
CA ARG A 16 2.10 -11.07 -3.88
C ARG A 16 1.31 -11.72 -2.74
N SER A 17 0.64 -10.92 -1.92
CA SER A 17 0.01 -11.34 -0.67
C SER A 17 -1.02 -10.31 -0.17
N ARG A 18 -1.69 -10.64 0.94
CA ARG A 18 -2.44 -9.66 1.75
C ARG A 18 -1.51 -9.04 2.78
N GLY A 19 -1.77 -7.79 3.14
CA GLY A 19 -1.02 -7.11 4.19
C GLY A 19 -1.72 -5.84 4.66
N ARG A 20 -1.03 -5.09 5.52
CA ARG A 20 -1.54 -3.86 6.12
C ARG A 20 -0.67 -2.67 5.73
N VAL A 21 -1.30 -1.54 5.42
CA VAL A 21 -0.59 -0.28 5.18
C VAL A 21 0.05 0.18 6.48
N ILE A 22 1.37 0.35 6.50
CA ILE A 22 2.12 0.86 7.66
C ILE A 22 2.82 2.19 7.39
N ASP A 23 3.05 2.53 6.12
CA ASP A 23 3.76 3.73 5.72
C ASP A 23 3.22 4.31 4.41
N ILE A 24 3.30 5.63 4.26
CA ILE A 24 2.92 6.37 3.05
C ILE A 24 3.98 7.43 2.81
N CYS A 25 4.66 7.32 1.67
CA CYS A 25 5.76 8.21 1.31
C CYS A 25 5.52 8.85 -0.06
N ALA A 26 5.84 10.13 -0.20
CA ALA A 26 5.84 10.82 -1.47
C ALA A 26 7.17 10.58 -2.19
N THR A 27 7.13 10.26 -3.48
CA THR A 27 8.31 10.13 -4.33
C THR A 27 8.69 11.49 -4.94
N PRO A 28 9.95 11.68 -5.37
CA PRO A 28 10.36 12.91 -6.07
C PRO A 28 9.56 13.22 -7.35
N SER A 29 8.93 12.21 -7.96
CA SER A 29 8.04 12.37 -9.12
C SER A 29 6.62 12.84 -8.76
N GLY A 30 6.34 13.12 -7.48
CA GLY A 30 5.02 13.54 -7.01
C GLY A 30 3.98 12.42 -6.94
N GLN A 31 4.41 11.15 -6.98
CA GLN A 31 3.55 10.00 -6.72
C GLN A 31 3.63 9.61 -5.25
N PHE A 32 2.67 8.82 -4.78
CA PHE A 32 2.74 8.18 -3.47
C PHE A 32 3.11 6.71 -3.64
N ILE A 33 3.89 6.20 -2.69
CA ILE A 33 4.12 4.77 -2.48
C ILE A 33 3.66 4.40 -1.07
N PHE A 34 3.21 3.16 -0.92
CA PHE A 34 2.60 2.63 0.28
C PHE A 34 3.44 1.45 0.76
N GLY A 35 3.98 1.54 1.97
CA GLY A 35 4.67 0.44 2.63
C GLY A 35 3.64 -0.50 3.23
N ILE A 36 3.66 -1.76 2.80
CA ILE A 36 2.74 -2.80 3.23
C ILE A 36 3.54 -3.85 4.00
N GLU A 37 3.12 -4.12 5.23
CA GLU A 37 3.62 -5.23 6.06
C GLU A 37 2.69 -6.44 5.89
N ASP A 38 3.24 -7.59 5.50
CA ASP A 38 2.47 -8.83 5.39
C ASP A 38 2.57 -9.71 6.66
N GLU A 39 1.91 -10.88 6.64
CA GLU A 39 1.87 -11.80 7.77
C GLU A 39 3.23 -12.35 8.20
N THR A 40 4.24 -12.27 7.34
CA THR A 40 5.62 -12.70 7.65
C THR A 40 6.44 -11.60 8.31
N GLY A 41 5.92 -10.37 8.34
CA GLY A 41 6.64 -9.17 8.77
C GLY A 41 7.53 -8.56 7.68
N GLU A 42 7.48 -9.07 6.43
CA GLU A 42 8.15 -8.43 5.30
C GLU A 42 7.45 -7.11 4.96
N VAL A 43 8.25 -6.05 4.74
CA VAL A 43 7.76 -4.74 4.31
C VAL A 43 8.12 -4.51 2.85
N THR A 44 7.10 -4.34 2.01
CA THR A 44 7.27 -4.03 0.58
C THR A 44 6.53 -2.75 0.21
N TYR A 45 7.12 -1.95 -0.68
CA TYR A 45 6.53 -0.70 -1.16
C TYR A 45 5.85 -0.86 -2.51
N PHE A 46 4.61 -0.36 -2.61
CA PHE A 46 3.81 -0.41 -3.83
C PHE A 46 3.29 0.96 -4.24
N THR A 47 3.09 1.16 -5.54
CA THR A 47 2.28 2.28 -6.02
C THR A 47 0.80 1.98 -5.75
N PRO A 48 -0.07 3.00 -5.59
CA PRO A 48 -1.49 2.78 -5.30
C PRO A 48 -2.21 1.99 -6.39
N LYS A 49 -1.72 2.02 -7.64
CA LYS A 49 -2.27 1.22 -8.75
C LYS A 49 -2.09 -0.28 -8.58
N ALA A 50 -1.10 -0.70 -7.80
CA ALA A 50 -0.82 -2.11 -7.53
C ALA A 50 -1.62 -2.65 -6.33
N LEU A 51 -2.40 -1.81 -5.65
CA LEU A 51 -3.14 -2.17 -4.44
C LEU A 51 -4.63 -2.25 -4.70
N GLN A 52 -5.29 -3.14 -3.96
CA GLN A 52 -6.75 -3.22 -3.88
C GLN A 52 -7.15 -3.30 -2.40
N HIS A 53 -8.33 -2.80 -2.04
CA HIS A 53 -8.86 -3.06 -0.71
C HIS A 53 -9.13 -4.56 -0.55
N ALA A 54 -8.80 -5.09 0.63
CA ALA A 54 -9.05 -6.49 0.97
C ALA A 54 -10.52 -6.77 1.27
#